data_AF-A0A6I7PZH6-F1
#
_entry.id   AF-A0A6I7PZH6-F1
#
_cell.length_a   1.000
_cell.length_b   1.000
_cell.length_c   1.000
_cell.angle_alpha   90.00
_cell.angle_beta   90.00
_cell.angle_gamma   90.00
#
_symmetry.space_group_name_H-M   'P 1'
#
loop_
_entity.id
_entity.type
_entity.pdbx_description
1 polymer ?
#
loop_
_entity_poly.entity_id
_entity_poly.type
_entity_poly.pdbx_seq_one_letter_code
_entity_poly.pdbx_strand_id
1 'polypeptide(L)'
;MRSPFLSLALALGMPLFVEASEKEVSDRAIRLSHLAKDEIAIVARLQSMRRATEELPASWRAPAFDGSGEEIDREALIAEITELEISAAERWNIILNNLARLEEKRAKPTAATKHWREGLESLALRHKAMNKKLDHYHSRLQEGILMNLAKQIEMSAVQPPSLD
;
A
#
# COMPACT_ATOMS: atom_id res chain seq x y z
N MET A 1 -0.83 17.24 -66.07
CA MET A 1 0.21 16.30 -65.62
C MET A 1 0.42 16.52 -64.13
N ARG A 2 -0.01 15.56 -63.30
CA ARG A 2 0.08 15.66 -61.83
C ARG A 2 1.52 15.37 -61.42
N SER A 3 2.13 16.33 -60.72
CA SER A 3 3.48 16.20 -60.20
C SER A 3 3.51 15.23 -59.00
N PRO A 4 4.45 14.27 -58.91
CA PRO A 4 4.48 13.17 -57.95
C PRO A 4 5.03 13.52 -56.55
N PHE A 5 5.02 14.79 -56.14
CA PHE A 5 5.60 15.22 -54.84
C PHE A 5 4.75 14.89 -53.60
N LEU A 6 3.65 14.15 -53.76
CA LEU A 6 2.92 13.55 -52.63
C LEU A 6 3.67 12.37 -51.98
N SER A 7 4.86 11.98 -52.48
CA SER A 7 5.60 10.80 -52.01
C SER A 7 6.66 11.04 -50.93
N LEU A 8 6.94 12.28 -50.49
CA LEU A 8 8.06 12.50 -49.54
C LEU A 8 7.66 12.54 -48.06
N ALA A 9 6.42 12.91 -47.73
CA ALA A 9 5.96 12.91 -46.33
C ALA A 9 5.49 11.53 -45.85
N LEU A 10 5.18 10.62 -46.77
CA LEU A 10 4.79 9.24 -46.45
C LEU A 10 5.99 8.30 -46.23
N ALA A 11 7.22 8.73 -46.58
CA ALA A 11 8.44 7.93 -46.45
C ALA A 11 9.17 8.09 -45.10
N LEU A 12 8.74 9.02 -44.23
CA LEU A 12 9.40 9.34 -42.96
C LEU A 12 8.44 9.28 -41.75
N GLY A 13 7.40 8.45 -41.81
CA GLY A 13 6.46 8.25 -40.71
C GLY A 13 6.99 7.43 -39.51
N MET A 14 8.28 7.06 -39.49
CA MET A 14 8.86 6.16 -38.47
C MET A 14 9.58 6.81 -37.28
N PRO A 15 10.30 7.96 -37.36
CA PRO A 15 10.98 8.50 -36.18
C PRO A 15 10.03 9.00 -35.08
N LEU A 16 8.91 9.66 -35.44
CA LEU A 16 7.98 10.22 -34.45
C LEU A 16 7.24 9.16 -33.62
N PHE A 17 6.97 7.99 -34.20
CA PHE A 17 6.29 6.89 -33.50
C PHE A 17 7.21 6.09 -32.58
N VAL A 18 8.50 5.97 -32.92
CA VAL A 18 9.48 5.28 -32.08
C VAL A 18 9.78 6.11 -30.84
N GLU A 19 10.05 7.40 -31.00
CA GLU A 19 10.41 8.34 -29.93
C GLU A 19 9.24 8.55 -28.93
N ALA A 20 8.00 8.63 -29.43
CA ALA A 20 6.82 8.68 -28.57
C ALA A 20 6.64 7.39 -27.75
N SER A 21 6.95 6.21 -28.32
CA SER A 21 6.82 4.94 -27.63
C SER A 21 7.89 4.75 -26.54
N GLU A 22 9.11 5.22 -26.77
CA GLU A 22 10.20 5.16 -25.79
C GLU A 22 9.93 6.10 -24.62
N LYS A 23 9.42 7.31 -24.89
CA LYS A 23 9.01 8.24 -23.84
C LYS A 23 7.89 7.69 -22.96
N GLU A 24 6.86 7.08 -23.56
CA GLU A 24 5.76 6.46 -22.80
C GLU A 24 6.23 5.30 -21.92
N VAL A 25 7.17 4.49 -22.40
CA VAL A 25 7.78 3.40 -21.62
C VAL A 25 8.61 3.97 -20.46
N SER A 26 9.38 5.03 -20.72
CA SER A 26 10.20 5.72 -19.71
C SER A 26 9.34 6.36 -18.61
N ASP A 27 8.29 7.10 -18.97
CA ASP A 27 7.35 7.71 -18.02
C ASP A 27 6.68 6.65 -17.13
N ARG A 28 6.34 5.49 -17.71
CA ARG A 28 5.77 4.36 -16.96
C ARG A 28 6.79 3.72 -16.02
N ALA A 29 8.04 3.57 -16.45
CA ALA A 29 9.12 3.03 -15.62
C ALA A 29 9.36 3.93 -14.40
N ILE A 30 9.40 5.25 -14.59
CA ILE A 30 9.52 6.23 -13.50
C ILE A 30 8.35 6.10 -12.53
N ARG A 31 7.12 6.04 -13.04
CA ARG A 31 5.92 5.90 -12.20
C ARG A 31 5.92 4.59 -11.42
N LEU A 32 6.28 3.47 -12.05
CA LEU A 32 6.42 2.18 -11.39
C LEU A 32 7.48 2.22 -10.30
N SER A 33 8.61 2.88 -10.55
CA SER A 33 9.66 3.07 -9.55
C SER A 33 9.16 3.83 -8.33
N HIS A 34 8.42 4.93 -8.53
CA HIS A 34 7.83 5.69 -7.42
C HIS A 34 6.81 4.86 -6.63
N LEU A 35 5.89 4.17 -7.31
CA LEU A 35 4.91 3.32 -6.66
C LEU A 35 5.56 2.15 -5.91
N ALA A 36 6.61 1.54 -6.46
CA ALA A 36 7.36 0.50 -5.77
C ALA A 36 8.05 1.02 -4.49
N LYS A 37 8.64 2.22 -4.54
CA LYS A 37 9.22 2.86 -3.35
C LYS A 37 8.16 3.13 -2.27
N ASP A 38 7.00 3.64 -2.68
CA ASP A 38 5.89 3.86 -1.75
C ASP A 38 5.41 2.56 -1.11
N GLU A 39 5.28 1.48 -1.89
CA GLU A 39 4.87 0.18 -1.36
C GLU A 39 5.91 -0.40 -0.40
N ILE A 40 7.22 -0.24 -0.67
CA ILE A 40 8.28 -0.62 0.27
C ILE A 40 8.11 0.12 1.59
N ALA A 41 7.86 1.43 1.55
CA ALA A 41 7.65 2.23 2.76
C ALA A 41 6.40 1.76 3.53
N ILE A 42 5.30 1.47 2.84
CA ILE A 42 4.06 0.94 3.44
C ILE A 42 4.32 -0.41 4.11
N VAL A 43 5.01 -1.33 3.44
CA VAL A 43 5.34 -2.65 3.99
C VAL A 43 6.26 -2.53 5.20
N ALA A 44 7.25 -1.63 5.17
CA ALA A 44 8.10 -1.39 6.33
C ALA A 44 7.31 -0.89 7.55
N ARG A 45 6.33 0.00 7.33
CA ARG A 45 5.41 0.45 8.39
C ARG A 45 4.54 -0.69 8.92
N LEU A 46 4.01 -1.53 8.04
CA LEU A 46 3.24 -2.73 8.43
C LEU A 46 4.07 -3.68 9.30
N GLN A 47 5.31 -3.97 8.89
CA GLN A 47 6.22 -4.81 9.67
C GLN A 47 6.53 -4.20 11.04
N SER A 48 6.75 -2.89 11.11
CA SER A 48 6.95 -2.19 12.38
C SER A 48 5.74 -2.29 13.29
N MET A 49 4.53 -2.13 12.75
CA MET A 49 3.29 -2.30 13.50
C MET A 49 3.10 -3.74 13.97
N ARG A 50 3.36 -4.71 13.10
CA ARG A 50 3.28 -6.13 13.41
C ARG A 50 4.13 -6.49 14.62
N ARG A 51 5.41 -6.09 14.59
CA ARG A 51 6.35 -6.32 15.71
C ARG A 51 5.87 -5.64 17.00
N ALA A 52 5.47 -4.38 16.91
CA ALA A 52 4.96 -3.64 18.07
C ALA A 52 3.74 -4.33 18.69
N THR A 53 2.81 -4.85 17.87
CA THR A 53 1.64 -5.58 18.34
C THR A 53 1.99 -6.94 18.95
N GLU A 54 2.96 -7.64 18.36
CA GLU A 54 3.41 -8.95 18.88
C GLU A 54 4.09 -8.83 20.24
N GLU A 55 4.75 -7.70 20.53
CA GLU A 55 5.36 -7.41 21.83
C GLU A 55 4.34 -7.02 22.93
N LEU A 56 3.08 -6.77 22.57
CA LEU A 56 2.04 -6.44 23.56
C LEU A 56 1.71 -7.65 24.45
N PRO A 57 1.38 -7.42 25.73
CA PRO A 57 0.92 -8.49 26.61
C PRO A 57 -0.45 -9.03 26.16
N ALA A 58 -0.74 -10.30 26.46
CA ALA A 58 -2.02 -10.93 26.10
C ALA A 58 -3.25 -10.25 26.75
N SER A 59 -3.04 -9.59 27.89
CA SER A 59 -4.05 -8.79 28.58
C SER A 59 -4.31 -7.43 27.93
N TRP A 60 -3.51 -7.02 26.94
CA TRP A 60 -3.68 -5.73 26.27
C TRP A 60 -5.02 -5.66 25.55
N ARG A 61 -5.66 -4.51 25.68
CA ARG A 61 -6.93 -4.17 25.04
C ARG A 61 -6.89 -2.75 24.46
N ALA A 62 -7.69 -2.48 23.44
CA ALA A 62 -7.88 -1.13 22.90
C ALA A 62 -9.30 -0.93 22.41
N PRO A 63 -9.80 0.31 22.27
CA PRO A 63 -11.11 0.57 21.69
C PRO A 63 -11.21 0.07 20.24
N ALA A 64 -12.35 -0.54 19.91
CA ALA A 64 -12.71 -0.93 18.55
C ALA A 64 -12.91 0.28 17.64
N PHE A 65 -12.75 0.06 16.34
CA PHE A 65 -12.78 1.12 15.33
C PHE A 65 -14.16 1.76 15.12
N ASP A 66 -15.19 0.96 15.24
CA ASP A 66 -16.55 1.27 14.80
C ASP A 66 -17.31 2.16 15.79
N GLY A 67 -16.66 2.58 16.87
CA GLY A 67 -17.30 3.34 17.94
C GLY A 67 -18.36 2.54 18.68
N SER A 68 -18.37 1.20 18.53
CA SER A 68 -19.27 0.30 19.26
C SER A 68 -19.04 0.33 20.77
N GLY A 69 -17.90 0.85 21.22
CA GLY A 69 -17.45 0.77 22.60
C GLY A 69 -16.89 -0.59 22.97
N GLU A 70 -16.80 -1.53 22.02
CA GLU A 70 -16.15 -2.81 22.24
C GLU A 70 -14.63 -2.64 22.35
N GLU A 71 -13.99 -3.43 23.21
CA GLU A 71 -12.53 -3.50 23.27
C GLU A 71 -12.06 -4.64 22.35
N ILE A 72 -11.10 -4.36 21.49
CA ILE A 72 -10.36 -5.38 20.76
C ILE A 72 -9.17 -5.85 21.58
N ASP A 73 -8.80 -7.12 21.41
CA ASP A 73 -7.59 -7.67 21.98
C ASP A 73 -6.43 -7.68 21.00
N ARG A 74 -5.27 -8.12 21.50
CA ARG A 74 -4.05 -8.28 20.71
C ARG A 74 -4.26 -9.20 19.51
N GLU A 75 -4.98 -10.31 19.66
CA GLU A 75 -5.13 -11.32 18.59
C GLU A 75 -6.01 -10.79 17.46
N ALA A 76 -7.09 -10.08 17.79
CA ALA A 76 -7.91 -9.36 16.82
C ALA A 76 -7.08 -8.31 16.06
N LEU A 77 -6.21 -7.58 16.75
CA LEU A 77 -5.32 -6.60 16.11
C LEU A 77 -4.29 -7.28 15.17
N ILE A 78 -3.76 -8.43 15.56
CA ILE A 78 -2.86 -9.24 14.72
C ILE A 78 -3.58 -9.75 13.47
N ALA A 79 -4.82 -10.22 13.61
CA ALA A 79 -5.64 -10.66 12.49
C ALA A 79 -5.88 -9.50 11.50
N GLU A 80 -6.24 -8.33 12.01
CA GLU A 80 -6.39 -7.11 11.21
C GLU A 80 -5.10 -6.73 10.45
N ILE A 81 -3.94 -6.79 11.11
CA ILE A 81 -2.64 -6.52 10.45
C ILE A 81 -2.36 -7.56 9.36
N THR A 82 -2.67 -8.83 9.61
CA THR A 82 -2.49 -9.92 8.64
C THR A 82 -3.28 -9.68 7.35
N GLU A 83 -4.51 -9.19 7.45
CA GLU A 83 -5.31 -8.81 6.27
C GLU A 83 -4.65 -7.68 5.46
N LEU A 84 -4.00 -6.72 6.14
CA LEU A 84 -3.26 -5.65 5.45
C LEU A 84 -2.00 -6.19 4.74
N GLU A 85 -1.33 -7.18 5.32
CA GLU A 85 -0.19 -7.89 4.73
C GLU A 85 -0.60 -8.69 3.48
N ILE A 86 -1.74 -9.39 3.54
CA ILE A 86 -2.32 -10.09 2.38
C ILE A 86 -2.61 -9.07 1.27
N SER A 87 -3.24 -7.94 1.60
CA SER A 87 -3.49 -6.88 0.64
C SER A 87 -2.19 -6.27 0.06
N ALA A 88 -1.09 -6.27 0.81
CA ALA A 88 0.21 -5.85 0.29
C ALA A 88 0.73 -6.81 -0.79
N ALA A 89 0.53 -8.12 -0.62
CA ALA A 89 0.89 -9.10 -1.65
C ALA A 89 0.14 -8.84 -2.96
N GLU A 90 -1.14 -8.47 -2.91
CA GLU A 90 -1.91 -8.10 -4.10
C GLU A 90 -1.36 -6.85 -4.79
N ARG A 91 -0.97 -5.83 -4.03
CA ARG A 91 -0.38 -4.60 -4.58
C ARG A 91 0.99 -4.84 -5.20
N TRP A 92 1.81 -5.67 -4.57
CA TRP A 92 3.07 -6.16 -5.15
C TRP A 92 2.83 -6.90 -6.46
N ASN A 93 1.80 -7.74 -6.52
CA ASN A 93 1.44 -8.46 -7.74
C ASN A 93 1.10 -7.50 -8.89
N ILE A 94 0.41 -6.38 -8.61
CA ILE A 94 0.15 -5.32 -9.61
C ILE A 94 1.46 -4.71 -10.10
N ILE A 95 2.36 -4.32 -9.20
CA ILE A 95 3.65 -3.70 -9.55
C ILE A 95 4.49 -4.64 -10.43
N LEU A 96 4.66 -5.90 -9.99
CA LEU A 96 5.48 -6.89 -10.69
C LEU A 96 4.92 -7.25 -12.07
N ASN A 97 3.59 -7.38 -12.20
CA ASN A 97 2.97 -7.68 -13.50
C ASN A 97 3.07 -6.51 -14.48
N ASN A 98 3.06 -5.26 -14.00
CA ASN A 98 3.29 -4.09 -14.85
C ASN A 98 4.76 -3.95 -15.22
N LEU A 99 5.69 -4.29 -14.32
CA LEU A 99 7.11 -4.32 -14.61
C LEU A 99 7.45 -5.37 -15.67
N ALA A 100 6.93 -6.58 -15.55
CA ALA A 100 7.15 -7.66 -16.51
C ALA A 100 6.61 -7.35 -17.92
N ARG A 101 5.67 -6.40 -18.04
CA ARG A 101 5.00 -6.02 -19.30
C ARG A 101 5.25 -4.56 -19.68
N LEU A 102 6.36 -3.99 -19.19
CA LEU A 102 6.69 -2.59 -19.38
C LEU A 102 6.84 -2.24 -20.86
N GLU A 103 7.53 -3.10 -21.62
CA GLU A 103 7.84 -2.91 -23.05
C GLU A 103 6.69 -3.29 -24.00
N GLU A 104 5.60 -3.88 -23.49
CA GLU A 104 4.45 -4.22 -24.35
C GLU A 104 3.82 -2.94 -24.91
N LYS A 105 3.99 -2.72 -26.22
CA LYS A 105 3.52 -1.50 -26.89
C LYS A 105 2.00 -1.34 -26.80
N ARG A 106 1.54 -0.10 -26.64
CA ARG A 106 0.11 0.29 -26.60
C ARG A 106 -0.70 -0.14 -27.82
N ALA A 107 -0.06 -0.41 -28.96
CA ALA A 107 -0.73 -0.80 -30.20
C ALA A 107 -1.21 -2.27 -30.20
N LYS A 108 -0.66 -3.14 -29.34
CA LYS A 108 -1.11 -4.54 -29.19
C LYS A 108 -1.11 -5.00 -27.72
N PRO A 109 -1.80 -4.30 -26.80
CA PRO A 109 -1.84 -4.71 -25.42
C PRO A 109 -2.76 -5.91 -25.29
N THR A 110 -2.30 -6.97 -24.62
CA THR A 110 -3.17 -8.09 -24.27
C THR A 110 -4.23 -7.63 -23.26
N ALA A 111 -5.34 -8.38 -23.14
CA ALA A 111 -6.36 -8.10 -22.13
C ALA A 111 -5.76 -8.08 -20.70
N ALA A 112 -4.81 -8.98 -20.43
CA ALA A 112 -4.07 -9.02 -19.16
C ALA A 112 -3.28 -7.72 -18.93
N THR A 113 -2.58 -7.23 -19.95
CA THR A 113 -1.80 -5.99 -19.86
C THR A 113 -2.69 -4.78 -19.61
N LYS A 114 -3.88 -4.74 -20.20
CA LYS A 114 -4.87 -3.69 -19.91
C LYS A 114 -5.34 -3.74 -18.46
N HIS A 115 -5.71 -4.92 -17.97
CA HIS A 115 -6.14 -5.13 -16.58
C HIS A 115 -5.07 -4.67 -15.59
N TRP A 116 -3.81 -5.05 -15.79
CA TRP A 116 -2.72 -4.65 -14.89
C TRP A 116 -2.45 -3.15 -14.93
N ARG A 117 -2.55 -2.52 -16.11
CA ARG A 117 -2.40 -1.06 -16.25
C ARG A 117 -3.49 -0.32 -15.49
N GLU A 118 -4.74 -0.76 -15.58
CA GLU A 118 -5.84 -0.20 -14.79
C GLU A 118 -5.61 -0.37 -13.28
N GLY A 119 -5.06 -1.52 -12.88
CA GLY A 119 -4.60 -1.77 -11.51
C GLY A 119 -3.57 -0.73 -11.04
N LEU A 120 -2.58 -0.43 -11.89
CA LEU A 120 -1.54 0.57 -11.62
C LEU A 120 -2.10 1.98 -11.47
N GLU A 121 -3.10 2.35 -12.27
CA GLU A 121 -3.75 3.66 -12.17
C GLU A 121 -4.42 3.85 -10.79
N SER A 122 -5.05 2.80 -10.27
CA SER A 122 -5.68 2.84 -8.95
C SER A 122 -4.70 2.74 -7.77
N LEU A 123 -3.45 2.32 -8.02
CA LEU A 123 -2.51 1.93 -6.97
C LEU A 123 -2.12 3.09 -6.05
N ALA A 124 -1.94 4.30 -6.59
CA ALA A 124 -1.64 5.49 -5.80
C ALA A 124 -2.76 5.82 -4.78
N LEU A 125 -4.02 5.66 -5.19
CA LEU A 125 -5.16 5.85 -4.28
C LEU A 125 -5.21 4.76 -3.21
N ARG A 126 -4.88 3.51 -3.57
CA ARG A 126 -4.77 2.41 -2.62
C ARG A 126 -3.65 2.65 -1.60
N HIS A 127 -2.48 3.16 -2.02
CA HIS A 127 -1.40 3.54 -1.11
C HIS A 127 -1.84 4.61 -0.12
N LYS A 128 -2.54 5.65 -0.60
CA LYS A 128 -3.08 6.71 0.27
C LYS A 128 -4.09 6.16 1.28
N ALA A 129 -4.99 5.29 0.84
CA ALA A 129 -5.96 4.64 1.72
C ALA A 129 -5.26 3.73 2.76
N MET A 130 -4.23 3.00 2.35
CA MET A 130 -3.45 2.15 3.25
C MET A 130 -2.71 2.96 4.30
N ASN A 131 -2.01 4.03 3.91
CA ASN A 131 -1.34 4.91 4.87
C ASN A 131 -2.31 5.49 5.91
N LYS A 132 -3.52 5.90 5.49
CA LYS A 132 -4.56 6.34 6.44
C LYS A 132 -4.97 5.24 7.41
N LYS A 133 -5.11 3.99 6.93
CA LYS A 133 -5.36 2.85 7.82
C LYS A 133 -4.21 2.72 8.82
N LEU A 134 -2.96 2.68 8.37
CA LEU A 134 -1.79 2.57 9.25
C LEU A 134 -1.69 3.68 10.29
N ASP A 135 -2.00 4.93 9.91
CA ASP A 135 -2.08 6.06 10.86
C ASP A 135 -3.13 5.81 11.95
N HIS A 136 -4.27 5.22 11.56
CA HIS A 136 -5.31 4.82 12.50
C HIS A 136 -4.85 3.71 13.44
N TYR A 137 -4.23 2.65 12.92
CA TYR A 137 -3.67 1.57 13.75
C TYR A 137 -2.65 2.10 14.76
N HIS A 138 -1.78 3.01 14.31
CA HIS A 138 -0.80 3.63 15.18
C HIS A 138 -1.48 4.41 16.32
N SER A 139 -2.51 5.18 16.02
CA SER A 139 -3.28 5.93 17.03
C SER A 139 -3.95 4.97 18.02
N ARG A 140 -4.55 3.88 17.53
CA ARG A 140 -5.18 2.85 18.38
C ARG A 140 -4.18 2.15 19.29
N LEU A 141 -2.99 1.84 18.79
CA LEU A 141 -1.91 1.27 19.59
C LEU A 141 -1.53 2.21 20.74
N GLN A 142 -1.39 3.51 20.46
CA GLN A 142 -1.11 4.52 21.49
C GLN A 142 -2.23 4.62 22.53
N GLU A 143 -3.48 4.71 22.09
CA GLU A 143 -4.65 4.76 22.98
C GLU A 143 -4.74 3.51 23.86
N GLY A 144 -4.55 2.33 23.29
CA GLY A 144 -4.51 1.08 24.03
C GLY A 144 -3.40 1.08 25.07
N ILE A 145 -2.18 1.48 24.72
CA ILE A 145 -1.06 1.58 25.69
C ILE A 145 -1.45 2.49 26.86
N LEU A 146 -1.96 3.69 26.59
CA LEU A 146 -2.36 4.63 27.63
C LEU A 146 -3.49 4.08 28.52
N MET A 147 -4.50 3.44 27.92
CA MET A 147 -5.61 2.84 28.64
C MET A 147 -5.15 1.72 29.58
N ASN A 148 -4.28 0.82 29.11
CA ASN A 148 -3.80 -0.29 29.93
C ASN A 148 -2.87 0.20 31.06
N LEU A 149 -2.04 1.22 30.79
CA LEU A 149 -1.22 1.85 31.83
C LEU A 149 -2.09 2.50 32.91
N ALA A 150 -3.15 3.22 32.53
CA ALA A 150 -4.09 3.81 33.48
C ALA A 150 -4.75 2.75 34.36
N LYS A 151 -5.27 1.66 33.75
CA LYS A 151 -5.85 0.51 34.48
C LYS A 151 -4.84 -0.09 35.47
N GLN A 152 -3.59 -0.24 35.07
CA GLN A 152 -2.55 -0.80 35.94
C GLN A 152 -2.22 0.12 37.14
N ILE A 153 -2.19 1.43 36.94
CA ILE A 153 -1.99 2.42 38.02
C ILE A 153 -3.15 2.37 39.00
N GLU A 154 -4.39 2.36 38.52
CA GLU A 154 -5.59 2.25 39.37
C GLU A 154 -5.59 0.96 40.19
N MET A 155 -5.28 -0.19 39.58
CA MET A 155 -5.19 -1.47 40.28
C MET A 155 -4.10 -1.47 41.35
N SER A 156 -2.95 -0.84 41.06
CA SER A 156 -1.83 -0.75 42.02
C SER A 156 -2.13 0.21 43.18
N ALA A 157 -2.96 1.23 42.97
CA ALA A 157 -3.38 2.18 44.00
C ALA A 157 -4.44 1.60 44.96
N VAL A 158 -5.16 0.55 44.54
CA VAL A 158 -6.24 -0.08 45.33
C VAL A 158 -5.72 -1.20 46.27
N GLN A 159 -4.48 -1.68 46.09
CA GLN A 159 -3.84 -2.59 47.06
C GLN A 159 -3.16 -1.79 48.18
N PRO A 160 -3.70 -1.77 49.42
CA PRO A 160 -2.94 -1.23 50.55
C PRO A 160 -1.71 -2.13 50.78
N PRO A 161 -0.59 -1.57 51.29
CA PRO A 161 0.54 -2.40 51.68
C PRO A 161 0.07 -3.44 52.69
N SER A 162 0.28 -4.72 52.36
CA SER A 162 0.21 -5.79 53.34
C SER A 162 1.27 -5.49 54.41
N LEU A 163 0.80 -5.00 55.55
CA LEU A 163 1.60 -4.86 56.77
C LEU A 163 1.82 -6.27 57.33
N ASP A 164 2.86 -6.94 56.85
CA ASP A 164 3.54 -8.00 57.59
C ASP A 164 4.65 -7.39 58.46
#